data_AF-A0A558GGP4-F1
#
_entry.id   AF-A0A558GGP4-F1
#
_cell.length_a   1.000
_cell.length_b   1.000
_cell.length_c   1.000
_cell.angle_alpha   90.00
_cell.angle_beta   90.00
_cell.angle_gamma   90.00
#
_symmetry.space_group_name_H-M   'P 1'
#
loop_
_entity.id
_entity.type
_entity.pdbx_description
1 polymer ?
#
loop_
_entity_poly.entity_id
_entity_poly.type
_entity_poly.pdbx_seq_one_letter_code
_entity_poly.pdbx_strand_id
1 'polypeptide(L)'
;MNTLTGFLSAITNEFKSATGINLDTVHPAPLVSQIAEDLYKHDLVPATRTDIEESYAALTNSFPSEEDLTEVELFLCNLGWLADAPDKAA
;
A
#
# COMPACT_ATOMS: atom_id res chain seq x y z
N MET A 1 11.91 11.40 -38.08
CA MET A 1 10.88 11.34 -37.04
C MET A 1 10.25 9.96 -37.15
N ASN A 2 10.46 9.06 -36.17
CA ASN A 2 9.75 7.76 -35.95
C ASN A 2 10.53 6.77 -35.03
N THR A 3 11.80 7.01 -34.73
CA THR A 3 12.61 6.05 -33.97
C THR A 3 12.28 6.06 -32.47
N LEU A 4 12.12 7.25 -31.87
CA LEU A 4 11.77 7.42 -30.45
C LEU A 4 10.42 6.78 -30.08
N THR A 5 9.42 6.90 -30.95
CA THR A 5 8.12 6.25 -30.77
C THR A 5 8.24 4.73 -30.85
N GLY A 6 9.04 4.19 -31.77
CA GLY A 6 9.30 2.75 -31.88
C GLY A 6 9.96 2.16 -30.63
N PHE A 7 10.95 2.87 -30.05
CA PHE A 7 11.61 2.44 -28.81
C PHE A 7 10.65 2.40 -27.61
N LEU A 8 9.81 3.43 -27.44
CA LEU A 8 8.84 3.47 -26.35
C LEU A 8 7.77 2.37 -26.49
N SER A 9 7.34 2.07 -27.70
CA SER A 9 6.41 0.96 -27.96
C SER A 9 7.03 -0.41 -27.68
N ALA A 10 8.32 -0.61 -27.99
CA ALA A 10 9.02 -1.86 -27.69
C ALA A 10 9.11 -2.10 -26.18
N ILE A 11 9.54 -1.09 -25.41
CA ILE A 11 9.62 -1.14 -23.94
C ILE A 11 8.23 -1.42 -23.34
N THR A 12 7.20 -0.75 -23.87
CA THR A 12 5.81 -0.93 -23.40
C THR A 12 5.32 -2.36 -23.64
N ASN A 13 5.64 -2.96 -24.78
CA ASN A 13 5.25 -4.34 -25.10
C ASN A 13 6.03 -5.37 -24.28
N GLU A 14 7.34 -5.15 -24.07
CA GLU A 14 8.15 -6.02 -23.21
C GLU A 14 7.67 -5.99 -21.76
N PHE A 15 7.37 -4.80 -21.22
CA PHE A 15 6.80 -4.65 -19.89
C PHE A 15 5.43 -5.34 -19.76
N LYS A 16 4.53 -5.13 -20.73
CA LYS A 16 3.23 -5.83 -20.82
C LYS A 16 3.39 -7.34 -20.85
N SER A 17 4.31 -7.83 -21.67
CA SER A 17 4.56 -9.27 -21.82
C SER A 17 5.13 -9.89 -20.55
N ALA A 18 5.97 -9.16 -19.81
CA ALA A 18 6.61 -9.67 -18.60
C ALA A 18 5.68 -9.67 -17.38
N THR A 19 4.80 -8.67 -17.29
CA THR A 19 4.00 -8.43 -16.07
C THR A 19 2.51 -8.74 -16.26
N GLY A 20 2.01 -8.84 -17.49
CA GLY A 20 0.59 -8.95 -17.79
C GLY A 20 -0.20 -7.65 -17.59
N ILE A 21 0.48 -6.55 -17.22
CA ILE A 21 -0.12 -5.26 -16.87
C ILE A 21 0.13 -4.28 -18.01
N ASN A 22 -0.87 -3.50 -18.43
CA ASN A 22 -0.62 -2.38 -19.33
C ASN A 22 0.16 -1.29 -18.57
N LEU A 23 1.14 -0.65 -19.22
CA LEU A 23 1.85 0.51 -18.64
C LEU A 23 0.88 1.65 -18.26
N ASP A 24 -0.26 1.72 -18.93
CA ASP A 24 -1.36 2.67 -18.67
C ASP A 24 -2.21 2.30 -17.45
N THR A 25 -2.08 1.06 -16.97
CA THR A 25 -2.77 0.56 -15.78
C THR A 25 -1.78 0.40 -14.64
N VAL A 26 -1.16 1.50 -14.23
CA VAL A 26 -0.67 1.60 -12.85
C VAL A 26 -1.93 1.73 -12.00
N HIS A 27 -2.50 0.59 -11.59
CA HIS A 27 -3.57 0.64 -10.60
C HIS A 27 -3.03 1.35 -9.37
N PRO A 28 -3.76 2.31 -8.79
CA PRO A 28 -3.37 2.88 -7.51
C PRO A 28 -3.17 1.72 -6.54
N ALA A 29 -2.10 1.77 -5.76
CA ALA A 29 -1.81 0.75 -4.78
C ALA A 29 -3.06 0.53 -3.91
N PRO A 30 -3.43 -0.72 -3.57
CA PRO A 30 -4.52 -0.98 -2.63
C PRO A 30 -4.34 -0.12 -1.36
N LEU A 31 -5.44 0.37 -0.78
CA LEU A 31 -5.39 1.28 0.38
C LEU A 31 -4.54 0.68 1.52
N VAL A 32 -4.65 -0.63 1.75
CA VAL A 32 -3.82 -1.36 2.72
C VAL A 32 -2.31 -1.23 2.50
N SER A 33 -1.86 -1.17 1.23
CA SER A 33 -0.46 -0.95 0.89
C SER A 33 -0.04 0.51 1.09
N GLN A 34 -0.94 1.46 0.82
CA GLN A 34 -0.68 2.88 1.09
C GLN A 34 -0.55 3.14 2.59
N ILE A 35 -1.39 2.51 3.41
CA ILE A 35 -1.33 2.59 4.87
C ILE A 35 -0.02 1.97 5.38
N ALA A 36 0.36 0.78 4.90
CA ALA A 36 1.63 0.18 5.29
C ALA A 36 2.84 1.04 4.91
N GLU A 37 2.79 1.71 3.75
CA GLU A 37 3.84 2.65 3.33
C GLU A 37 3.89 3.90 4.21
N ASP A 38 2.74 4.45 4.58
CA ASP A 38 2.63 5.58 5.50
C ASP A 38 3.23 5.23 6.89
N LEU A 39 2.81 4.10 7.46
CA LEU A 39 3.35 3.58 8.72
C LEU A 39 4.86 3.38 8.67
N TYR A 40 5.38 2.84 7.57
CA TYR A 40 6.83 2.68 7.37
C TYR A 40 7.56 4.02 7.28
N LYS A 41 7.01 5.00 6.55
CA LYS A 41 7.61 6.35 6.44
C LYS A 41 7.65 7.09 7.77
N HIS A 42 6.71 6.79 8.67
CA HIS A 42 6.60 7.39 9.99
C HIS A 42 7.35 6.60 11.08
N ASP A 43 8.10 5.55 10.72
CA ASP A 43 8.82 4.67 11.65
C ASP A 43 7.88 4.00 12.70
N LEU A 44 6.63 3.76 12.32
CA LEU A 44 5.58 3.17 13.17
C LEU A 44 5.46 1.66 12.99
N VAL A 45 6.52 0.97 12.53
CA VAL A 45 6.54 -0.49 12.39
C VAL A 45 7.35 -1.10 13.55
N PRO A 46 6.79 -2.01 14.36
CA PRO A 46 5.47 -2.64 14.24
C PRO A 46 4.32 -1.71 14.64
N ALA A 47 3.28 -1.67 13.81
CA ALA A 47 2.16 -0.74 13.92
C ALA A 47 1.11 -1.24 14.89
N THR A 48 0.65 -0.34 15.75
CA THR A 48 -0.50 -0.57 16.62
C THR A 48 -1.81 -0.26 15.89
N ARG A 49 -2.93 -0.68 16.47
CA ARG A 49 -4.26 -0.37 15.93
C ARG A 49 -4.50 1.15 15.82
N THR A 50 -4.02 1.92 16.79
CA THR A 50 -4.14 3.39 16.77
C THR A 50 -3.33 4.00 15.63
N ASP A 51 -2.11 3.50 15.39
CA ASP A 51 -1.29 3.98 14.26
C ASP A 51 -1.99 3.70 12.92
N ILE A 52 -2.61 2.53 12.78
CA ILE A 52 -3.39 2.16 11.60
C ILE A 52 -4.59 3.10 11.41
N GLU A 53 -5.33 3.38 12.48
CA GLU A 53 -6.48 4.30 12.45
C GLU A 53 -6.05 5.72 12.04
N GLU A 54 -4.94 6.21 12.59
CA GLU A 54 -4.38 7.52 12.25
C GLU A 54 -3.93 7.60 10.79
N SER A 55 -3.16 6.61 10.31
CA SER A 55 -2.75 6.53 8.90
C SER A 55 -3.95 6.38 7.95
N TYR A 56 -4.98 5.60 8.33
CA TYR A 56 -6.20 5.46 7.53
C TYR A 56 -6.94 6.81 7.44
N ALA A 57 -7.10 7.51 8.56
CA ALA A 57 -7.74 8.80 8.61
C ALA A 57 -6.96 9.87 7.83
N ALA A 58 -5.63 9.84 7.87
CA ALA A 58 -4.76 10.73 7.11
C ALA A 58 -4.91 10.52 5.58
N LEU A 59 -5.06 9.28 5.13
CA LEU A 59 -5.13 8.94 3.71
C LEU A 59 -6.54 9.08 3.11
N THR A 60 -7.58 8.75 3.88
CA THR A 60 -8.98 8.72 3.39
C THR A 60 -9.82 9.91 3.84
N ASN A 61 -9.33 10.69 4.81
CA ASN A 61 -10.09 11.74 5.49
C ASN A 61 -11.40 11.22 6.13
N SER A 62 -11.44 9.92 6.47
CA SER A 62 -12.55 9.23 7.13
C SER A 62 -12.02 8.31 8.22
N PHE A 63 -12.85 8.03 9.23
CA PHE A 63 -12.53 6.99 10.21
C PHE A 63 -12.76 5.61 9.58
N PRO A 64 -11.84 4.64 9.76
CA PRO A 64 -12.02 3.29 9.23
C PRO A 64 -13.17 2.56 9.92
N SER A 65 -13.84 1.66 9.20
CA SER A 65 -14.74 0.68 9.81
C SER A 65 -13.96 -0.50 10.40
N GLU A 66 -14.61 -1.32 11.24
CA GLU A 66 -14.01 -2.56 11.75
C GLU A 66 -13.57 -3.52 10.62
N GLU A 67 -14.32 -3.55 9.51
CA GLU A 67 -13.97 -4.38 8.34
C GLU A 67 -12.70 -3.86 7.67
N ASP A 68 -12.59 -2.54 7.47
CA ASP A 68 -11.39 -1.90 6.92
C ASP A 68 -10.17 -2.14 7.81
N LEU A 69 -10.31 -1.99 9.13
CA LEU A 69 -9.25 -2.26 10.08
C LEU A 69 -8.80 -3.71 10.02
N THR A 70 -9.74 -4.65 9.96
CA THR A 70 -9.44 -6.08 9.87
C THR A 70 -8.63 -6.40 8.61
N GLU A 71 -8.96 -5.77 7.47
CA GLU A 71 -8.23 -5.95 6.22
C GLU A 71 -6.77 -5.44 6.33
N VAL A 72 -6.58 -4.25 6.92
CA VAL A 72 -5.25 -3.65 7.09
C VAL A 72 -4.42 -4.42 8.13
N GLU A 73 -5.01 -4.80 9.25
CA GLU A 73 -4.37 -5.61 10.29
C GLU A 73 -3.92 -6.97 9.73
N LEU A 74 -4.76 -7.64 8.94
CA LEU A 74 -4.39 -8.90 8.28
C LEU A 74 -3.23 -8.69 7.31
N PHE A 75 -3.25 -7.62 6.53
CA PHE A 75 -2.17 -7.27 5.61
C PHE A 75 -0.85 -7.02 6.34
N LEU A 76 -0.87 -6.22 7.41
CA LEU A 76 0.32 -5.94 8.24
C LEU A 76 0.80 -7.17 9.00
N CYS A 77 -0.11 -8.03 9.46
CA CYS A 77 0.22 -9.30 10.10
C CYS A 77 0.97 -10.23 9.14
N ASN A 78 0.53 -10.31 7.88
CA ASN A 78 1.23 -11.08 6.84
C ASN A 78 2.64 -10.55 6.55
N LEU A 79 2.89 -9.26 6.78
CA LEU A 79 4.22 -8.64 6.68
C LEU A 79 5.06 -8.78 7.96
N GLY A 80 4.47 -9.25 9.06
CA GLY A 80 5.09 -9.23 10.39
C GLY A 80 5.24 -7.81 10.97
N TRP A 81 4.40 -6.88 10.50
CA TRP A 81 4.43 -5.46 10.83
C TRP A 81 3.32 -5.06 11.80
N LEU A 82 2.43 -5.98 12.17
CA LEU A 82 1.40 -5.74 13.18
C LEU A 82 1.99 -5.95 14.58
N ALA A 83 1.77 -5.00 15.49
CA ALA A 83 2.13 -5.16 16.89
C ALA A 83 1.20 -6.17 17.59
N ASP A 84 1.78 -7.08 18.38
CA ASP A 84 1.04 -7.93 19.34
C ASP A 84 0.47 -7.02 20.45
N ALA A 85 -0.79 -6.60 20.35
CA ALA A 85 -1.39 -5.61 21.26
C ALA A 85 -1.77 -6.25 22.63
N PRO A 86 -1.95 -5.48 23.74
CA PRO A 86 -2.56 -4.15 23.74
C PRO A 86 -1.77 -3.03 24.43
N ASP A 87 -1.96 -1.82 23.89
CA ASP A 87 -2.10 -0.53 24.56
C ASP A 87 -1.54 -0.42 26.00
N LYS A 88 -0.43 0.32 26.15
CA LYS A 88 0.17 0.77 27.42
C LYS A 88 0.40 -0.31 28.50
N ALA A 89 1.61 -0.89 28.49
CA ALA A 89 2.22 -1.33 29.74
C ALA A 89 2.92 -0.15 30.45
N ALA A 90 2.22 0.40 31.44
CA ALA A 90 2.68 1.23 32.57
C ALA A 90 3.20 2.66 32.32
#